data_AF-A0A7C5Q981-F1
#
_entry.id   AF-A0A7C5Q981-F1
#
_cell.length_a   1.000
_cell.length_b   1.000
_cell.length_c   1.000
_cell.angle_alpha   90.00
_cell.angle_beta   90.00
_cell.angle_gamma   90.00
#
_symmetry.space_group_name_H-M   'P 1'
#
loop_
_entity.id
_entity.type
_entity.pdbx_description
1 polymer ?
#
loop_
_entity_poly.entity_id
_entity_poly.type
_entity_poly.pdbx_seq_one_letter_code
_entity_poly.pdbx_strand_id
1 'polypeptide(L)'
;VETAPSNLAIVGRYIFTPKIFDKLRETGPGKGGEIQLTDAMRLLLEEEVIYAYRIEGRVFDTGNPVDYLKTVCEFAMQREDIREELLPYLRGVISRYTQLIDKP
;
A
#
# COMPACT_ATOMS: atom_id res chain seq x y z
N VAL A 1 -18.35 16.16 -0.73
CA VAL A 1 -17.45 15.15 -1.31
C VAL A 1 -16.60 15.88 -2.32
N GLU A 2 -15.37 16.23 -1.96
CA GLU A 2 -14.42 16.88 -2.86
C GLU A 2 -13.90 15.83 -3.85
N THR A 3 -13.86 16.18 -5.14
CA THR A 3 -13.33 15.31 -6.19
C THR A 3 -11.82 15.17 -6.02
N ALA A 4 -11.32 13.92 -6.05
CA ALA A 4 -9.88 13.68 -5.95
C ALA A 4 -9.14 14.37 -7.11
N PRO A 5 -8.06 15.13 -6.85
CA PRO A 5 -7.37 15.90 -7.88
C PRO A 5 -6.62 15.00 -8.89
N SER A 6 -6.45 13.72 -8.57
CA SER A 6 -5.90 12.71 -9.49
C SER A 6 -6.27 11.29 -9.02
N ASN A 7 -5.86 10.29 -9.81
CA ASN A 7 -5.87 8.88 -9.45
C ASN A 7 -4.50 8.39 -8.93
N LEU A 8 -3.59 9.29 -8.56
CA LEU A 8 -2.26 8.94 -8.05
C LEU A 8 -2.31 8.80 -6.53
N ALA A 9 -1.77 7.69 -6.03
CA ALA A 9 -1.64 7.41 -4.60
C ALA A 9 -0.15 7.34 -4.18
N ILE A 10 0.13 7.74 -2.94
CA ILE A 10 1.48 7.71 -2.36
C ILE A 10 1.78 6.29 -1.83
N VAL A 11 2.88 5.68 -2.30
CA VAL A 11 3.27 4.29 -2.01
C VAL A 11 4.24 4.17 -0.80
N GLY A 12 4.52 5.28 -0.10
CA GLY A 12 5.38 5.28 1.07
C GLY A 12 6.88 5.11 0.74
N ARG A 13 7.33 5.70 -0.37
CA ARG A 13 8.74 5.78 -0.76
C ARG A 13 9.08 7.24 -1.03
N TYR A 14 10.10 7.75 -0.36
CA TYR A 14 10.45 9.15 -0.39
C TYR A 14 11.97 9.31 -0.44
N ILE A 15 12.44 10.29 -1.19
CA ILE A 15 13.81 10.76 -1.18
C ILE A 15 13.72 12.26 -0.88
N PHE A 16 14.24 12.67 0.27
CA PHE A 16 14.17 14.06 0.72
C PHE A 16 15.54 14.69 0.80
N THR A 17 15.59 15.99 0.56
CA THR A 17 16.73 16.82 0.97
C THR A 17 16.75 16.90 2.51
N PRO A 18 17.91 17.18 3.15
CA PRO A 18 17.99 17.27 4.60
C PRO A 18 17.03 18.27 5.26
N LYS A 19 16.55 19.28 4.52
CA LYS A 19 15.59 20.28 5.03
C LYS A 19 14.28 19.68 5.54
N ILE A 20 13.91 18.47 5.12
CA ILE A 20 12.72 17.80 5.67
C ILE A 20 12.77 17.68 7.19
N PHE A 21 13.96 17.57 7.79
CA PHE A 21 14.11 17.49 9.24
C PHE A 21 13.81 18.82 9.96
N ASP A 22 14.08 19.96 9.31
CA ASP A 22 13.66 21.27 9.81
C ASP A 22 12.13 21.35 9.77
N LYS A 23 11.53 20.96 8.64
CA LYS A 23 10.06 20.98 8.47
C LYS A 23 9.33 20.04 9.42
N LEU A 24 9.90 18.86 9.71
CA LEU A 24 9.35 17.96 10.72
C LEU A 24 9.37 18.55 12.14
N ARG A 25 10.38 19.36 12.49
CA ARG A 25 10.43 20.07 13.78
C ARG A 25 9.41 21.19 13.89
N GLU A 26 9.13 21.86 12.78
CA GLU A 26 8.10 22.92 12.69
C GLU A 26 6.67 22.33 12.67
N THR A 27 6.52 21.08 12.22
CA THR A 27 5.22 20.43 12.07
C THR A 27 4.63 20.08 13.44
N GLY A 28 3.51 20.72 13.77
CA GLY A 28 2.72 20.37 14.96
C GLY A 28 1.93 19.06 14.82
N PRO A 29 1.30 18.57 15.90
CA PRO A 29 0.43 17.41 15.84
C PRO A 29 -0.73 17.60 14.86
N GLY A 30 -0.90 16.64 13.95
CA GLY A 30 -1.95 16.61 12.96
C GLY A 30 -3.02 15.56 13.29
N LYS A 31 -3.41 14.78 12.28
CA LYS A 31 -4.40 13.71 12.44
C LYS A 31 -3.93 12.71 13.50
N GLY A 32 -4.83 12.39 14.44
CA GLY A 32 -4.54 11.44 15.52
C GLY A 32 -3.56 11.95 16.57
N GLY A 33 -3.20 13.24 16.56
CA GLY A 33 -2.20 13.81 17.48
C GLY A 33 -0.76 13.44 17.12
N GLU A 34 -0.53 12.88 15.93
CA GLU A 34 0.78 12.49 15.43
C GLU A 34 1.40 13.61 14.57
N ILE A 35 2.72 13.71 14.57
CA ILE A 35 3.45 14.56 13.61
C ILE A 35 3.44 13.83 12.26
N GLN A 36 2.67 14.36 11.30
CA GLN A 36 2.46 13.71 10.00
C GLN A 36 3.50 14.17 8.98
N LEU A 37 4.18 13.21 8.35
CA LEU A 37 5.15 13.51 7.28
C LEU A 37 4.54 14.31 6.13
N THR A 38 3.28 14.07 5.79
CA THR A 38 2.59 14.79 4.71
C THR A 38 2.41 16.27 5.01
N ASP A 39 2.31 16.65 6.29
CA ASP A 39 2.19 18.05 6.68
C ASP A 39 3.55 18.74 6.58
N ALA A 40 4.63 18.07 6.99
CA ALA A 40 6.00 18.54 6.77
C ALA A 40 6.33 18.70 5.27
N MET A 41 5.85 17.78 4.42
CA MET A 41 6.00 17.89 2.96
C MET A 41 5.28 19.12 2.39
N ARG A 42 4.13 19.51 2.94
CA ARG A 42 3.42 20.73 2.54
C ARG A 42 4.21 21.98 2.88
N LEU A 43 4.84 22.03 4.06
CA LEU A 43 5.74 23.13 4.42
C LEU A 43 6.99 23.16 3.53
N LEU A 44 7.53 21.99 3.17
CA LEU A 44 8.69 21.92 2.28
C LEU A 44 8.36 22.41 0.86
N LEU A 45 7.13 22.16 0.37
CA LEU A 45 6.64 22.64 -0.93
C LEU A 45 6.63 24.17 -1.07
N GLU A 46 6.61 24.92 0.04
CA GLU A 46 6.68 26.38 0.02
C GLU A 46 8.09 26.90 -0.31
N GLU A 47 9.11 26.06 -0.14
CA GLU A 47 10.53 26.43 -0.33
C GLU A 47 11.21 25.67 -1.48
N GLU A 48 10.79 24.44 -1.76
CA GLU A 48 11.43 23.55 -2.74
C GLU A 48 10.39 22.84 -3.61
N VAL A 49 10.79 22.52 -4.85
CA VAL A 49 9.95 21.73 -5.75
C VAL A 49 9.99 20.26 -5.34
N ILE A 50 8.83 19.65 -5.08
CA ILE A 50 8.70 18.20 -4.87
C ILE A 50 8.15 17.56 -6.13
N TYR A 51 8.83 16.52 -6.61
CA TYR A 51 8.42 15.73 -7.77
C TYR A 51 7.72 14.44 -7.33
N ALA A 52 6.66 14.07 -8.05
CA ALA A 52 6.06 12.75 -7.93
C ALA A 52 6.70 11.79 -8.94
N TYR A 53 7.23 10.66 -8.46
CA TYR A 53 7.72 9.58 -9.33
C TYR A 53 6.67 8.47 -9.43
N ARG A 54 6.21 8.19 -10.65
CA ARG A 54 5.29 7.08 -10.90
C ARG A 54 6.09 5.78 -10.93
N ILE A 55 5.89 4.94 -9.91
CA ILE A 55 6.49 3.61 -9.86
C ILE A 55 5.89 2.74 -10.97
N GLU A 56 6.76 2.06 -11.71
CA GLU A 56 6.37 1.03 -12.66
C GLU A 56 6.33 -0.34 -11.96
N GLY A 57 5.30 -1.13 -12.27
CA GLY A 57 5.09 -2.45 -11.68
C GLY A 57 3.88 -2.53 -10.75
N ARG A 58 3.74 -3.67 -10.09
CA ARG A 58 2.63 -3.95 -9.18
C ARG A 58 3.03 -3.62 -7.75
N VAL A 59 2.23 -2.76 -7.11
CA VAL A 59 2.36 -2.46 -5.68
C VAL A 59 1.41 -3.38 -4.92
N PHE A 60 1.92 -3.96 -3.84
CA PHE A 60 1.16 -4.80 -2.92
C PHE A 60 1.06 -4.09 -1.57
N ASP A 61 -0.16 -3.79 -1.13
CA ASP A 61 -0.41 -3.25 0.21
C ASP A 61 -0.54 -4.41 1.19
N THR A 62 0.52 -4.68 1.95
CA THR A 62 0.53 -5.73 2.97
C THR A 62 0.04 -5.24 4.34
N GLY A 63 -0.37 -3.97 4.46
CA GLY A 63 -0.97 -3.41 5.67
C GLY A 63 -2.46 -3.77 5.81
N ASN A 64 -3.13 -4.10 4.70
CA ASN A 64 -4.49 -4.62 4.71
C ASN A 64 -4.49 -6.17 4.82
N PRO A 65 -5.24 -6.79 5.76
CA PRO A 65 -5.23 -8.24 5.94
C PRO A 65 -5.60 -9.05 4.69
N VAL A 66 -6.57 -8.58 3.90
CA VAL A 66 -7.02 -9.28 2.69
C VAL A 66 -5.97 -9.15 1.58
N ASP A 67 -5.44 -7.94 1.37
CA ASP A 67 -4.44 -7.72 0.33
C ASP A 67 -3.10 -8.37 0.68
N TYR A 68 -2.77 -8.50 1.97
CA TYR A 68 -1.68 -9.34 2.45
C TYR A 68 -1.84 -10.80 1.99
N LEU A 69 -3.01 -11.42 2.21
CA LEU A 69 -3.26 -12.81 1.78
C LEU A 69 -3.20 -12.96 0.26
N LYS A 70 -3.76 -12.00 -0.49
CA LYS A 70 -3.63 -11.98 -1.96
C LYS A 70 -2.16 -11.93 -2.39
N THR A 71 -1.38 -11.06 -1.74
CA THR A 71 0.05 -10.91 -2.00
C THR A 71 0.79 -12.23 -1.77
N VAL A 72 0.57 -12.87 -0.63
CA VAL A 72 1.18 -14.18 -0.32
C VAL A 72 0.83 -15.22 -1.38
N CYS A 73 -0.44 -15.31 -1.79
CA CYS A 73 -0.87 -16.23 -2.85
C CYS A 73 -0.19 -15.92 -4.19
N GLU A 74 -0.11 -14.65 -4.60
CA GLU A 74 0.54 -14.23 -5.85
C GLU A 74 2.02 -14.66 -5.90
N PHE A 75 2.77 -14.38 -4.84
CA PHE A 75 4.18 -14.80 -4.74
C PHE A 75 4.32 -16.32 -4.66
N ALA A 76 3.42 -17.02 -3.97
CA ALA A 76 3.41 -18.47 -3.91
C ALA A 76 3.18 -19.11 -5.30
N MET A 77 2.33 -18.51 -6.14
CA MET A 77 2.09 -19.01 -7.51
C MET A 77 3.30 -18.82 -8.45
N GLN A 78 4.20 -17.90 -8.13
CA GLN A 78 5.43 -17.69 -8.91
C GLN A 78 6.52 -18.72 -8.58
N ARG A 79 6.45 -19.35 -7.41
CA ARG A 79 7.39 -20.38 -6.95
C ARG A 79 6.88 -21.77 -7.28
N GLU A 80 7.61 -22.49 -8.12
CA GLU A 80 7.19 -23.82 -8.61
C GLU A 80 7.00 -24.83 -7.47
N ASP A 81 7.97 -24.92 -6.56
CA ASP A 81 7.95 -25.80 -5.38
C ASP A 81 6.72 -25.56 -4.49
N ILE A 82 6.38 -24.29 -4.24
CA ILE A 82 5.22 -23.94 -3.41
C ILE A 82 3.91 -24.11 -4.18
N ARG A 83 3.88 -23.69 -5.45
CA ARG A 83 2.68 -23.73 -6.29
C ARG A 83 2.16 -25.16 -6.45
N GLU A 84 3.05 -26.12 -6.65
CA GLU A 84 2.69 -27.54 -6.84
C GLU A 84 1.91 -28.10 -5.66
N GLU A 85 2.29 -27.73 -4.43
CA GLU A 85 1.60 -28.17 -3.21
C GLU A 85 0.37 -27.30 -2.88
N LEU A 86 0.48 -25.97 -3.01
CA LEU A 86 -0.53 -25.02 -2.53
C LEU A 86 -1.74 -24.90 -3.46
N LEU A 87 -1.54 -24.90 -4.79
CA LEU A 87 -2.63 -24.68 -5.74
C LEU A 87 -3.73 -25.76 -5.66
N PRO A 88 -3.41 -27.07 -5.59
CA PRO A 88 -4.43 -28.10 -5.37
C PRO A 88 -5.22 -27.90 -4.08
N TYR A 89 -4.54 -27.52 -2.99
CA TYR A 89 -5.19 -27.23 -1.71
C TYR A 89 -6.16 -26.06 -1.82
N LEU A 90 -5.74 -24.93 -2.42
CA LEU A 90 -6.58 -23.75 -2.61
C LEU A 90 -7.82 -24.05 -3.47
N ARG A 91 -7.67 -24.85 -4.54
CA ARG A 91 -8.82 -25.33 -5.34
C ARG A 91 -9.80 -26.13 -4.49
N GLY A 92 -9.30 -27.00 -3.63
CA GLY A 92 -10.12 -27.76 -2.67
C GLY A 92 -10.86 -26.86 -1.68
N VAL A 93 -10.20 -25.81 -1.15
CA VAL A 93 -10.83 -24.81 -0.28
C VAL A 93 -11.97 -24.11 -1.01
N ILE A 94 -11.70 -23.56 -2.20
CA ILE A 94 -12.70 -22.83 -2.99
C ILE A 94 -13.91 -23.74 -3.28
N SER A 95 -13.67 -24.96 -3.76
CA SER A 95 -14.77 -25.90 -4.07
C SER A 95 -15.65 -26.19 -2.84
N ARG A 96 -15.06 -26.33 -1.64
CA ARG A 96 -15.84 -26.55 -0.42
C ARG A 96 -16.72 -25.35 -0.07
N TYR A 97 -16.20 -24.13 -0.19
CA TYR A 97 -16.94 -22.92 0.20
C TYR A 97 -17.94 -22.46 -0.86
N THR A 98 -17.66 -22.63 -2.15
CA THR A 98 -18.64 -22.36 -3.22
C THR A 98 -19.86 -23.27 -3.06
N GLN A 99 -19.65 -24.56 -2.79
CA GLN A 99 -20.75 -25.51 -2.51
C GLN A 99 -21.54 -25.19 -1.24
N LEU A 100 -20.97 -24.45 -0.28
CA LEU A 100 -21.68 -24.01 0.92
C LEU A 100 -22.53 -22.76 0.66
N ILE A 101 -22.05 -21.86 -0.20
CA ILE A 101 -22.75 -20.64 -0.59
C ILE A 101 -23.94 -20.95 -1.51
N ASP A 102 -23.80 -21.96 -2.37
CA ASP A 102 -24.82 -22.37 -3.34
C ASP A 102 -25.82 -23.40 -2.78
N LYS A 103 -25.76 -23.72 -1.48
CA LYS A 103 -26.82 -24.52 -0.82
C LYS A 103 -28.03 -23.62 -0.56
N PRO A 104 -29.25 -24.07 -0.93
CA PRO A 104 -30.48 -23.31 -0.69
C PRO A 104 -30.76 -23.08 0.80
#